data_AF-A0A5K0XJA9-F1
#
_entry.id   AF-A0A5K0XJA9-F1
#
_cell.length_a   1.000
_cell.length_b   1.000
_cell.length_c   1.000
_cell.angle_alpha   90.00
_cell.angle_beta   90.00
_cell.angle_gamma   90.00
#
_symmetry.space_group_name_H-M   'P 1'
#
loop_
_entity.id
_entity.type
_entity.pdbx_description
1 polymer ?
#
loop_
_entity_poly.entity_id
_entity_poly.type
_entity_poly.pdbx_seq_one_letter_code
_entity_poly.pdbx_strand_id
1 'polypeptide(L)' 'EWWVGDVMAMLQQKLLNGGSFNVSNAFTINGQPGDQHNCSSK' A
#
# COMPACT_ATOMS: atom_id res chain seq x y z
N GLU A 1 -3.39 2.45 -5.66
CA GLU A 1 -4.65 3.00 -5.08
C GLU A 1 -4.30 4.24 -4.26
N TRP A 2 -5.03 5.34 -4.46
CA TRP A 2 -4.91 6.55 -3.65
C TRP A 2 -5.92 6.47 -2.52
N TRP A 3 -5.48 6.60 -1.27
CA TRP A 3 -6.35 6.59 -0.10
C TRP A 3 -7.27 7.82 -0.12
N VAL A 4 -8.56 7.60 -0.35
CA VAL A 4 -9.61 8.62 -0.24
C VAL A 4 -10.01 8.75 1.23
N GLY A 5 -9.11 9.26 2.07
CA GLY A 5 -9.34 9.39 3.51
C GLY A 5 -8.34 10.30 4.21
N ASP A 6 -8.73 10.83 5.37
CA ASP A 6 -7.84 11.60 6.23
C ASP A 6 -6.76 10.68 6.81
N VAL A 7 -5.51 10.97 6.43
CA VAL A 7 -4.32 10.22 6.84
C VAL A 7 -4.18 10.18 8.36
N MET A 8 -4.53 11.26 9.05
CA MET A 8 -4.37 11.33 10.51
C MET A 8 -5.39 10.46 11.23
N ALA A 9 -6.63 10.42 10.74
CA ALA A 9 -7.66 9.54 11.26
C ALA A 9 -7.27 8.06 11.08
N MET A 10 -6.77 7.69 9.90
CA MET A 10 -6.30 6.34 9.63
C MET A 10 -5.10 5.97 10.51
N LEU A 11 -4.13 6.88 10.68
CA LEU A 11 -2.97 6.67 11.54
C LEU A 11 -3.38 6.45 13.00
N GLN A 12 -4.25 7.31 13.55
CA GLN A 12 -4.73 7.16 14.92
C GLN A 12 -5.42 5.82 15.15
N GLN A 13 -6.29 5.39 14.22
CA GLN A 13 -6.95 4.09 14.30
C GLN A 13 -5.94 2.92 14.28
N LYS A 14 -4.91 3.00 13.44
CA LYS A 14 -3.88 1.94 13.35
C LYS A 14 -2.96 1.92 14.55
N LEU A 15 -2.61 3.07 15.12
CA LEU A 15 -1.87 3.16 16.37
C LEU A 15 -2.66 2.56 17.55
N LEU A 16 -3.97 2.79 17.59
CA LEU A 16 -4.83 2.24 18.64
C LEU A 16 -5.03 0.72 18.52
N ASN A 17 -5.20 0.22 17.29
CA ASN A 17 -5.56 -1.19 17.05
C ASN A 17 -4.35 -2.09 16.76
N GLY A 18 -3.14 -1.52 16.60
CA GLY A 18 -1.91 -2.26 16.29
C GLY A 18 -1.87 -2.91 14.91
N GLY A 19 -2.70 -2.47 13.96
CA GLY A 19 -2.81 -3.09 12.64
C GLY A 19 -1.99 -2.38 11.56
N SER A 20 -1.57 -3.11 10.52
CA SER A 20 -0.99 -2.50 9.31
C SER A 20 -2.03 -1.68 8.55
N PHE A 21 -1.56 -0.68 7.80
CA PHE A 21 -2.36 -0.01 6.78
C PHE A 21 -2.83 -1.00 5.70
N ASN A 22 -3.87 -0.62 4.96
CA ASN A 22 -4.32 -1.41 3.82
C ASN A 22 -3.16 -1.56 2.83
N VAL A 23 -2.96 -2.79 2.35
CA VAL A 23 -1.93 -3.11 1.36
C VAL A 23 -2.21 -2.27 0.12
N SER A 24 -1.29 -1.36 -0.21
CA SER A 24 -1.40 -0.60 -1.43
C SER A 24 -1.08 -1.50 -2.63
N ASN A 25 -1.80 -1.30 -3.73
CA ASN A 25 -1.32 -1.77 -5.03
C ASN A 25 -0.12 -0.90 -5.44
N ALA A 26 1.05 -1.26 -4.91
CA ALA A 26 2.34 -0.68 -5.22
C ALA A 26 2.98 -1.49 -6.34
N PHE A 27 3.17 -0.85 -7.49
CA PHE A 27 3.88 -1.45 -8.63
C PHE A 27 5.39 -1.49 -8.42
N THR A 28 5.91 -0.82 -7.39
CA THR A 28 7.35 -0.80 -7.07
C THR A 28 7.58 -0.99 -5.58
N ILE A 29 8.53 -1.86 -5.22
CA ILE A 29 9.07 -2.03 -3.87
C ILE A 29 10.55 -1.60 -3.90
N ASN A 30 10.94 -0.61 -3.11
CA ASN A 30 12.32 -0.09 -3.04
C ASN A 30 12.92 0.32 -4.41
N GLY A 31 12.10 0.82 -5.33
CA GLY A 31 12.54 1.20 -6.68
C GLY A 31 12.68 0.05 -7.67
N GLN A 32 12.33 -1.18 -7.27
CA GLN A 32 12.23 -2.34 -8.16
C GLN A 32 10.76 -2.65 -8.46
N PRO A 33 10.41 -3.15 -9.65
CA PRO A 33 9.07 -3.64 -9.94
C PRO A 33 8.62 -4.67 -8.91
N GLY A 34 7.47 -4.44 -8.29
CA GLY A 34 6.84 -5.41 -7.39
C GLY A 34 6.20 -6.56 -8.16
N ASP A 35 5.89 -7.65 -7.47
CA ASP A 35 5.36 -8.92 -8.03
C ASP A 35 4.05 -8.77 -8.83
N GLN A 36 3.39 -7.61 -8.77
CA GLN A 36 2.19 -7.29 -9.55
C GLN A 36 2.48 -6.81 -10.98
N HIS A 37 3.76 -6.63 -11.34
CA HIS A 37 4.12 -6.52 -12.74
C HIS A 37 4.11 -7.91 -13.37
N ASN A 38 3.02 -8.22 -14.09
CA ASN A 38 3.08 -9.21 -15.17
C ASN A 38 4.08 -8.68 -16.20
N CYS A 39 5.37 -8.98 -16.02
CA CYS A 39 6.33 -8.92 -17.10
C CYS A 39 5.72 -9.76 -18.22
N SER A 40 5.28 -9.07 -19.28
CA SER A 40 4.57 -9.62 -20.42
C SER A 40 5.20 -10.95 -20.83
N SER A 41 4.44 -12.04 -20.78
CA SER A 41 4.83 -13.29 -21.39
C SER A 41 5.33 -13.00 -22.80
N LYS A 42 6.60 -13.29 -23.06
CA LYS A 42 7.07 -13.51 -24.43
C LYS A 42 6.78 -14.96 -24.80
#